data_AF-E9SGI8-F1
#
_entry.id   AF-E9SGI8-F1
#
_cell.length_a   1.000
_cell.length_b   1.000
_cell.length_c   1.000
_cell.angle_alpha   90.00
_cell.angle_beta   90.00
_cell.angle_gamma   90.00
#
_symmetry.space_group_name_H-M   'P 1'
#
loop_
_entity.id
_entity.type
_entity.pdbx_description
1 polymer ?
#
loop_
_entity_poly.entity_id
_entity_poly.type
_entity_poly.pdbx_seq_one_letter_code
_entity_poly.pdbx_strand_id
1 'polypeptide(L)'
;MDKEEKPEYFQCLKLLEYLAEIGLIQRNPDIPSDIFVYCEGNGEEYPEGWYSENIYDAARELMNMPEEQKMLLETIEEKGFKKPELPKFGTLRRDIEKIFL
;
A
#
# COMPACT_ATOMS: atom_id res chain seq x y z
N MET A 1 8.03 19.59 -15.77
CA MET A 1 8.22 19.01 -14.44
C MET A 1 6.93 18.26 -14.18
N ASP A 2 6.92 16.97 -14.50
CA ASP A 2 5.73 16.15 -14.32
C ASP A 2 5.35 16.19 -12.85
N LYS A 3 4.09 16.53 -12.55
CA LYS A 3 3.58 16.45 -11.18
C LYS A 3 3.70 14.98 -10.79
N GLU A 4 4.52 14.67 -9.80
CA GLU A 4 4.55 13.35 -9.17
C GLU A 4 3.12 13.06 -8.69
N GLU A 5 2.41 12.20 -9.43
CA GLU A 5 1.03 11.84 -9.12
C GLU A 5 1.05 11.01 -7.84
N LYS A 6 0.57 11.61 -6.75
CA LYS A 6 0.40 10.96 -5.45
C LYS A 6 -0.44 9.67 -5.60
N PRO A 7 0.10 8.50 -5.23
CA PRO A 7 -0.67 7.26 -5.19
C PRO A 7 -1.97 7.40 -4.39
N GLU A 8 -3.08 7.06 -5.02
CA GLU A 8 -4.41 7.05 -4.41
C GLU A 8 -4.60 5.78 -3.55
N TYR A 9 -5.63 5.77 -2.70
CA TYR A 9 -5.95 4.66 -1.79
C TYR A 9 -5.79 3.26 -2.42
N PHE A 10 -6.38 3.04 -3.60
CA PHE A 10 -6.32 1.73 -4.26
C PHE A 10 -4.91 1.37 -4.73
N GLN A 11 -4.12 2.36 -5.14
CA GLN A 11 -2.71 2.14 -5.50
C GLN A 11 -1.89 1.79 -4.25
N CYS A 12 -2.16 2.41 -3.11
CA CYS A 12 -1.56 2.05 -1.83
C CYS A 12 -1.94 0.61 -1.41
N LEU A 13 -3.21 0.23 -1.56
CA LEU A 13 -3.65 -1.14 -1.32
C LEU A 13 -2.91 -2.15 -2.22
N LYS A 14 -2.83 -1.87 -3.53
CA LYS A 14 -2.11 -2.73 -4.47
C LYS A 14 -0.62 -2.81 -4.19
N LEU A 15 -0.02 -1.71 -3.72
CA LEU A 15 1.37 -1.70 -3.29
C LEU A 15 1.57 -2.62 -2.07
N LEU A 16 0.73 -2.52 -1.03
CA LEU A 16 0.80 -3.38 0.16
C LEU A 16 0.54 -4.86 -0.17
N GLU A 17 -0.45 -5.16 -1.02
CA GLU A 17 -0.69 -6.52 -1.49
C GLU A 17 0.52 -7.11 -2.20
N TYR A 18 1.13 -6.33 -3.11
CA TYR A 18 2.33 -6.74 -3.84
C TYR A 18 3.50 -6.99 -2.90
N LEU A 19 3.80 -6.06 -1.99
CA LEU A 19 4.86 -6.19 -0.99
C LEU A 19 4.70 -7.46 -0.15
N ALA A 20 3.47 -7.81 0.23
CA ALA A 20 3.16 -9.02 0.96
C ALA A 20 3.38 -10.28 0.11
N GLU A 21 2.98 -10.24 -1.17
CA GLU A 21 3.17 -11.34 -2.12
C GLU A 21 4.66 -11.65 -2.36
N ILE A 22 5.50 -10.62 -2.49
CA ILE A 22 6.95 -10.78 -2.66
C ILE A 22 7.71 -10.98 -1.35
N GLY A 23 7.00 -10.99 -0.21
CA GLY A 23 7.56 -11.28 1.11
C GLY A 23 8.41 -10.15 1.72
N LEU A 24 8.25 -8.90 1.26
CA LEU A 24 8.92 -7.74 1.87
C LEU A 24 8.17 -7.23 3.12
N ILE A 25 6.87 -7.48 3.20
CA ILE A 25 6.08 -7.33 4.43
C ILE A 25 5.38 -8.64 4.74
N GLN A 26 4.94 -8.82 5.98
CA GLN A 26 4.27 -10.05 6.41
C GLN A 26 2.77 -9.84 6.61
N ARG A 27 1.99 -10.80 6.11
CA ARG A 27 0.60 -11.01 6.50
C ARG A 27 0.54 -11.59 7.90
N ASN A 28 -0.53 -11.30 8.63
CA ASN A 28 -0.84 -12.09 9.82
C ASN A 28 -1.33 -13.49 9.39
N PRO A 29 -0.69 -14.58 9.83
CA PRO A 29 -1.11 -15.94 9.48
C PRO A 29 -2.48 -16.33 10.07
N ASP A 30 -2.85 -15.75 11.20
CA ASP A 30 -4.12 -16.04 11.89
C ASP A 30 -5.27 -15.20 11.33
N ILE A 31 -4.95 -14.02 10.76
CA ILE A 31 -5.91 -13.06 10.20
C ILE A 31 -5.44 -12.64 8.80
N PRO A 32 -5.81 -13.36 7.72
CA PRO A 32 -5.25 -13.14 6.39
C PRO A 32 -5.51 -11.74 5.78
N SER A 33 -6.52 -11.01 6.29
CA SER A 33 -6.79 -9.63 5.89
C SER A 33 -5.77 -8.64 6.43
N ASP A 34 -4.95 -9.04 7.38
CA ASP A 34 -4.08 -8.15 8.14
C ASP A 34 -2.63 -8.30 7.71
N ILE A 35 -1.87 -7.24 7.95
CA ILE A 35 -0.41 -7.19 7.84
C ILE A 35 0.18 -6.75 9.17
N PHE A 36 1.45 -7.09 9.40
CA PHE A 36 2.19 -6.56 10.54
C PHE A 36 2.73 -5.17 10.23
N VAL A 37 2.31 -4.18 11.03
CA VAL A 37 2.74 -2.79 10.94
C VAL A 37 3.47 -2.42 12.23
N TYR A 38 4.58 -1.70 12.10
CA TYR A 38 5.29 -1.19 13.26
C TYR A 38 4.76 0.19 13.63
N CYS A 39 4.33 0.35 14.87
CA CYS A 39 3.92 1.63 15.43
C CYS A 39 5.00 2.13 16.38
N GLU A 40 5.48 3.37 16.19
CA GLU A 40 6.47 4.01 17.07
C GLU A 40 5.90 4.36 18.47
N GLY A 41 4.60 4.13 18.68
CA GLY A 41 3.89 4.39 19.93
C GLY A 41 3.51 5.87 20.11
N ASN A 42 2.44 6.12 20.87
CA ASN A 42 1.98 7.49 21.17
C ASN A 42 1.66 7.66 22.67
N GLY A 43 2.61 7.24 23.52
CA GLY A 43 2.48 7.23 24.97
C GLY A 43 1.98 5.88 25.52
N GLU A 44 1.42 5.91 26.73
CA GLU A 44 1.11 4.69 27.50
C GLU A 44 -0.06 3.86 26.93
N GLU A 45 -0.97 4.48 26.17
CA GLU A 45 -2.16 3.80 25.62
C GLU A 45 -1.84 2.91 24.41
N TYR A 46 -0.81 3.29 23.64
CA TYR A 46 -0.38 2.57 22.43
C TYR A 46 1.13 2.40 22.51
N PRO A 47 1.62 1.33 23.14
CA PRO A 47 3.05 1.09 23.26
C PRO A 47 3.65 0.85 21.87
N GLU A 48 4.91 1.24 21.72
CA GLU A 48 5.70 0.94 20.53
C GLU A 48 5.75 -0.57 20.28
N GLY A 49 5.59 -0.99 19.02
CA GLY A 49 5.65 -2.41 18.67
C GLY A 49 5.00 -2.79 17.35
N TRP A 50 4.99 -4.10 17.09
CA TRP A 50 4.32 -4.69 15.94
C TRP A 50 2.85 -4.97 16.23
N TYR A 51 1.98 -4.47 15.37
CA TYR A 51 0.53 -4.66 15.45
C TYR A 51 0.03 -5.41 14.22
N SER A 52 -1.00 -6.24 14.42
CA SER A 52 -1.78 -6.78 13.32
C SER A 52 -2.81 -5.73 12.92
N GLU A 53 -2.68 -5.18 11.72
CA GLU A 53 -3.59 -4.17 11.21
C GLU A 53 -4.22 -4.62 9.90
N ASN A 54 -5.51 -4.33 9.74
CA ASN A 54 -6.21 -4.62 8.51
C ASN A 54 -5.57 -3.88 7.33
N ILE A 55 -5.29 -4.59 6.23
CA ILE A 55 -4.58 -4.01 5.08
C ILE A 55 -5.34 -2.84 4.43
N TYR A 56 -6.67 -2.80 4.54
CA TYR A 56 -7.48 -1.69 4.02
C TYR A 56 -7.30 -0.42 4.86
N ASP A 57 -7.17 -0.55 6.18
CA ASP A 57 -6.93 0.60 7.05
C ASP A 57 -5.49 1.09 6.88
N ALA A 58 -4.50 0.18 6.86
CA ALA A 58 -3.12 0.52 6.56
C ALA A 58 -2.96 1.21 5.18
N ALA A 59 -3.70 0.79 4.16
CA ALA A 59 -3.71 1.46 2.86
C ALA A 59 -4.31 2.88 2.92
N ARG A 60 -5.33 3.09 3.76
CA ARG A 60 -5.94 4.41 3.97
C ARG A 60 -4.98 5.36 4.67
N GLU A 61 -4.22 4.87 5.64
CA GLU A 61 -3.18 5.65 6.31
C GLU A 61 -2.02 5.95 5.36
N LEU A 62 -1.50 4.92 4.68
CA LEU A 62 -0.38 5.04 3.75
C LEU A 62 -0.67 6.05 2.65
N MET A 63 -1.91 6.17 2.17
CA MET A 63 -2.32 7.18 1.19
C MET A 63 -1.94 8.61 1.62
N ASN A 64 -1.84 8.91 2.92
CA ASN A 64 -1.48 10.23 3.42
C ASN A 64 0.01 10.37 3.77
N MET A 65 0.82 9.36 3.47
CA MET A 65 2.22 9.20 3.85
C MET A 65 3.12 9.09 2.60
N PRO A 66 3.38 10.20 1.88
CA PRO A 66 4.06 10.17 0.58
C PRO A 66 5.53 9.74 0.65
N GLU A 67 6.23 10.05 1.74
CA GLU A 67 7.63 9.66 1.93
C GLU A 67 7.74 8.15 2.16
N GLU A 68 6.81 7.57 2.91
CA GLU A 68 6.69 6.15 3.17
C GLU A 68 6.34 5.39 1.89
N GLN A 69 5.41 5.91 1.08
CA GLN A 69 5.12 5.36 -0.25
C GLN A 69 6.37 5.30 -1.13
N LYS A 70 7.16 6.38 -1.13
CA LYS A 70 8.41 6.45 -1.88
C LYS A 70 9.44 5.44 -1.36
N MET A 71 9.64 5.37 -0.05
CA MET A 71 10.54 4.42 0.60
C MET A 71 10.17 2.97 0.24
N LEU A 72 8.88 2.62 0.24
CA LEU A 72 8.43 1.28 -0.13
C LEU A 72 8.75 0.95 -1.60
N LEU A 73 8.52 1.91 -2.51
CA LEU A 73 8.82 1.75 -3.93
C LEU A 73 10.33 1.64 -4.20
N GLU A 74 11.16 2.39 -3.48
CA GLU A 74 12.63 2.30 -3.54
C GLU A 74 13.11 0.95 -3.00
N THR A 75 12.55 0.50 -1.87
CA THR A 75 12.87 -0.80 -1.27
C THR A 75 12.61 -1.96 -2.24
N ILE A 76 11.52 -1.91 -3.02
CA ILE A 76 11.23 -2.91 -4.06
C ILE A 76 12.38 -3.01 -5.07
N GLU A 77 12.88 -1.87 -5.56
CA GLU A 77 14.00 -1.83 -6.51
C GLU A 77 15.32 -2.28 -5.87
N GLU A 78 15.62 -1.83 -4.65
CA GLU A 78 16.83 -2.22 -3.92
C GLU A 78 16.91 -3.73 -3.69
N LYS A 79 15.75 -4.36 -3.49
CA LYS A 79 15.63 -5.82 -3.30
C LYS A 79 15.60 -6.59 -4.64
N GLY A 80 15.71 -5.88 -5.77
CA GLY A 80 15.79 -6.47 -7.10
C GLY A 80 14.45 -6.92 -7.69
N PHE A 81 13.32 -6.48 -7.11
CA PHE A 81 11.99 -6.75 -7.63
C PHE A 81 11.57 -5.69 -8.64
N LYS A 82 10.75 -6.07 -9.62
CA LYS A 82 10.16 -5.13 -10.58
C LYS A 82 9.05 -4.33 -9.88
N LYS A 83 9.07 -3.01 -9.98
CA LYS A 83 7.96 -2.17 -9.49
C LYS A 83 6.60 -2.62 -10.06
N PRO A 84 5.55 -2.70 -9.23
CA PRO A 84 4.23 -3.08 -9.70
C PRO A 84 3.65 -1.99 -10.61
N GLU A 85 2.86 -2.40 -11.61
CA GLU A 85 2.05 -1.47 -12.39
C GLU A 85 0.83 -1.08 -11.58
N LEU A 86 0.89 0.09 -10.93
CA LEU A 86 -0.20 0.57 -10.09
C LEU A 86 -1.34 1.16 -10.95
N PRO A 87 -2.58 0.67 -10.82
CA PRO A 87 -3.69 1.09 -11.66
C PRO A 87 -4.02 2.57 -11.40
N LYS A 88 -4.14 3.35 -12.48
CA LYS A 88 -4.60 4.76 -12.41
C LYS A 88 -6.10 4.79 -12.69
N PHE A 89 -6.90 5.38 -11.80
CA PHE A 89 -8.37 5.45 -12.01
C PHE A 89 -8.79 6.32 -13.21
N GLY A 90 -7.88 7.09 -13.80
CA GLY A 90 -8.14 7.90 -15.01
C GLY A 90 -8.59 7.10 -16.25
N THR A 91 -8.44 5.78 -16.26
CA THR A 91 -8.83 4.91 -17.40
C THR A 91 -10.16 4.18 -17.20
N LEU A 92 -10.66 4.01 -15.97
CA LEU A 92 -11.86 3.18 -15.73
C LEU A 92 -13.16 3.80 -16.27
N ARG A 93 -13.21 5.14 -16.40
CA ARG A 93 -14.43 5.83 -16.86
C ARG A 93 -14.75 5.56 -18.34
N ARG A 94 -13.77 5.18 -19.16
CA ARG A 94 -13.96 4.97 -20.62
C ARG A 94 -14.36 3.55 -20.99
N ASP A 95 -14.08 2.56 -20.15
CA ASP A 95 -14.34 1.17 -20.49
C ASP A 95 -15.77 0.72 -20.13
N ILE A 96 -16.43 1.42 -19.19
CA ILE A 96 -17.85 1.19 -18.89
C ILE A 96 -18.75 1.62 -20.06
N GLU A 97 -18.40 2.70 -20.77
CA GLU A 97 -19.21 3.18 -21.93
C GLU A 97 -19.20 2.19 -23.10
N LYS A 98 -18.18 1.32 -23.22
CA LYS A 98 -18.11 0.30 -24.28
C LYS A 98 -18.86 -0.99 -23.94
N ILE A 99 -19.26 -1.19 -22.68
CA ILE A 99 -20.01 -2.37 -22.25
C ILE A 99 -21.53 -2.16 -22.44
N PHE A 100 -21.97 -0.91 -22.57
CA PHE A 100 -23.39 -0.53 -22.65
C PHE A 100 -23.82 0.12 -23.98
N LEU A 101 -23.02 0.02 -25.04
CA LEU A 101 -23.37 0.48 -26.40
C LEU A 101 -23.35 -0.66 -27.42
#